data_AF-A0A7Y7H9I9-F1
#
_entry.id   AF-A0A7Y7H9I9-F1
#
_cell.length_a   1.000
_cell.length_b   1.000
_cell.length_c   1.000
_cell.angle_alpha   90.00
_cell.angle_beta   90.00
_cell.angle_gamma   90.00
#
_symmetry.space_group_name_H-M   'P 1'
#
loop_
_entity.id
_entity.type
_entity.pdbx_description
1 polymer ?
#
loop_
_entity_poly.entity_id
_entity_poly.type
_entity_poly.pdbx_seq_one_letter_code
_entity_poly.pdbx_strand_id
1 'polypeptide(L)'
;MADLKTLTKYNIVRQDDQLLIKYSDTDYLKDLKPFDRKAIGELKIAYGDKSGEELTKSTYISHPYYAINSLIAKDILSPEQYQRVLKARPVKSKTVLFTIGYEGITLEEYLNRLLLNDVRILCDVRNNPISMKFGFSKNQLENACSSIGINYLHLPQVGIQSEDRQDLKNQADYDQLFKVYRETTLQNTTENQKFILSLLQQHERIALTCFEANICQCHRKPLAEAIVKLDGWAYDLRHL
;
A
#
# COMPACT_ATOMS: atom_id res chain seq x y z
N MET A 1 20.48 -4.77 -3.81
CA MET A 1 20.89 -4.36 -2.44
C MET A 1 21.52 -5.57 -1.78
N ALA A 2 22.76 -5.47 -1.29
CA ALA A 2 23.33 -6.54 -0.48
C ALA A 2 22.58 -6.58 0.86
N ASP A 3 22.10 -7.76 1.24
CA ASP A 3 21.48 -8.00 2.54
C ASP A 3 22.51 -7.72 3.64
N LEU A 4 22.08 -7.17 4.77
CA LEU A 4 22.92 -6.88 5.93
C LEU A 4 23.68 -8.14 6.39
N LYS A 5 23.03 -9.30 6.29
CA LYS A 5 23.66 -10.60 6.54
C LYS A 5 24.87 -10.86 5.66
N THR A 6 24.82 -10.42 4.40
CA THR A 6 25.92 -10.55 3.45
C THR A 6 27.09 -9.66 3.86
N LEU A 7 26.82 -8.41 4.26
CA LEU A 7 27.86 -7.48 4.72
C LEU A 7 28.53 -7.96 6.01
N THR A 8 27.77 -8.54 6.93
CA THR A 8 28.32 -9.17 8.14
C THR A 8 29.18 -10.40 7.81
N LYS A 9 28.72 -11.27 6.88
CA LYS A 9 29.49 -12.44 6.43
C LYS A 9 30.85 -12.06 5.84
N TYR A 10 30.93 -10.92 5.15
CA TYR A 10 32.19 -10.42 4.57
C TYR A 10 33.01 -9.56 5.54
N ASN A 11 32.65 -9.50 6.83
CA ASN A 11 33.32 -8.68 7.84
C ASN A 11 33.42 -7.19 7.45
N ILE A 12 32.45 -6.69 6.68
CA ILE A 12 32.38 -5.26 6.32
C ILE A 12 31.75 -4.48 7.48
N VAL A 13 30.74 -5.07 8.11
CA VAL A 13 30.05 -4.54 9.28
C VAL A 13 29.94 -5.62 10.36
N ARG A 14 29.84 -5.19 11.61
CA ARG A 14 29.46 -6.02 12.75
C ARG A 14 28.23 -5.41 13.41
N GLN A 15 27.32 -6.25 13.86
CA GLN A 15 26.20 -5.82 14.68
C GLN A 15 26.61 -5.91 16.16
N ASP A 16 26.37 -4.83 16.90
CA ASP A 16 26.60 -4.73 18.34
C ASP A 16 25.34 -4.12 18.97
N ASP A 17 24.53 -4.95 19.62
CA ASP A 17 23.16 -4.62 20.06
C ASP A 17 22.30 -4.00 18.94
N GLN A 18 21.95 -2.71 19.09
CA GLN A 18 21.16 -1.92 18.14
C GLN A 18 22.02 -1.14 17.14
N LEU A 19 23.35 -1.26 17.21
CA LEU A 19 24.28 -0.52 16.38
C LEU A 19 24.89 -1.41 15.30
N LEU A 20 25.07 -0.82 14.12
CA LEU A 20 25.86 -1.37 13.03
C LEU A 20 27.19 -0.64 13.00
N ILE A 21 28.25 -1.35 13.33
CA ILE A 21 29.60 -0.82 13.39
C ILE A 21 30.32 -1.28 12.12
N LYS A 22 30.95 -0.34 11.42
CA LYS A 22 31.85 -0.68 10.32
C LYS A 22 33.04 -1.44 10.89
N TYR A 23 33.26 -2.66 10.39
CA TYR A 23 34.34 -3.52 10.84
C TYR A 23 35.56 -3.46 9.92
N SER A 24 35.38 -3.12 8.64
CA SER A 24 36.49 -3.00 7.70
C SER A 24 37.21 -1.64 7.77
N ASP A 25 38.53 -1.64 7.58
CA ASP A 25 39.34 -0.43 7.49
C ASP A 25 39.23 0.28 6.13
N THR A 26 38.59 -0.35 5.14
CA THR A 26 38.47 0.18 3.78
C THR A 26 37.66 1.47 3.75
N ASP A 27 38.24 2.57 3.25
CA ASP A 27 37.53 3.85 3.10
C ASP A 27 36.70 3.89 1.82
N TYR A 28 35.46 3.39 1.89
CA TYR A 28 34.53 3.35 0.77
C TYR A 28 34.08 4.75 0.29
N LEU A 29 34.32 5.84 1.05
CA LEU A 29 33.98 7.20 0.56
C LEU A 29 34.84 7.60 -0.65
N LYS A 30 36.06 7.03 -0.76
CA LYS A 30 36.96 7.28 -1.89
C LYS A 30 36.48 6.65 -3.19
N ASP A 31 35.68 5.58 -3.10
CA ASP A 31 35.15 4.85 -4.25
C ASP A 31 33.90 5.55 -4.83
N LEU A 32 33.31 6.48 -4.10
CA LEU A 32 32.17 7.25 -4.55
C LEU A 32 32.56 8.35 -5.54
N LYS A 33 31.64 8.63 -6.48
CA LYS A 33 31.76 9.75 -7.40
C LYS A 33 31.86 11.07 -6.61
N PRO A 34 32.53 12.10 -7.15
CA PRO A 34 32.70 13.38 -6.46
C PRO A 34 31.38 14.02 -5.99
N PHE A 35 30.32 13.90 -6.80
CA PHE A 35 28.98 14.38 -6.45
C PHE A 35 28.40 13.65 -5.22
N ASP A 36 28.41 12.32 -5.23
CA ASP A 36 27.88 11.49 -4.14
C ASP A 36 28.66 11.73 -2.84
N ARG A 37 29.99 11.84 -2.94
CA ARG A 37 30.86 12.14 -1.80
C ARG A 37 30.53 13.51 -1.17
N LYS A 38 30.32 14.52 -2.01
CA LYS A 38 29.91 15.85 -1.56
C LYS A 38 28.54 15.79 -0.87
N ALA A 39 27.56 15.11 -1.46
CA ALA A 39 26.23 14.96 -0.89
C ALA A 39 26.24 14.26 0.48
N ILE A 40 27.04 13.19 0.64
CA ILE A 40 27.21 12.54 1.96
C ILE A 40 27.89 13.47 2.97
N GLY A 41 28.88 14.24 2.53
CA GLY A 41 29.52 15.25 3.38
C GLY A 41 28.53 16.30 3.88
N GLU A 42 27.68 16.82 3.00
CA GLU A 42 26.62 17.78 3.34
C GLU A 42 25.59 17.16 4.30
N LEU A 43 25.20 15.90 4.10
CA LEU A 43 24.33 15.17 5.03
C LEU A 43 24.98 15.03 6.41
N LYS A 44 26.26 14.65 6.48
CA LYS A 44 26.99 14.52 7.75
C LYS A 44 27.06 15.87 8.48
N ILE A 45 27.31 16.96 7.77
CA ILE A 45 27.33 18.31 8.37
C ILE A 45 25.94 18.69 8.90
N ALA A 46 24.89 18.39 8.14
CA ALA A 46 23.53 18.80 8.50
C ALA A 46 22.90 17.95 9.63
N TYR A 47 23.31 16.68 9.77
CA TYR A 47 22.60 15.68 10.57
C TYR A 47 23.51 14.81 11.47
N GLY A 48 24.83 14.87 11.31
CA GLY A 48 25.77 13.92 11.93
C GLY A 48 25.81 13.94 13.45
N ASP A 49 25.55 15.10 14.05
CA ASP A 49 25.55 15.28 15.51
C ASP A 49 24.14 15.18 16.13
N LYS A 50 23.11 14.88 15.31
CA LYS A 50 21.73 14.79 15.78
C LYS A 50 21.40 13.39 16.28
N SER A 51 20.69 13.31 17.39
CA SER A 51 20.08 12.09 17.89
C SER A 51 18.98 11.55 16.96
N GLY A 52 18.64 10.26 17.09
CA GLY A 52 17.55 9.65 16.32
C GLY A 52 16.20 10.36 16.52
N GLU A 53 15.94 10.89 17.72
CA GLU A 53 14.75 11.68 18.00
C GLU A 53 14.77 13.01 17.25
N GLU A 54 15.88 13.74 17.24
CA GLU A 54 16.03 15.00 16.51
C GLU A 54 15.89 14.81 14.99
N LEU A 55 16.40 13.71 14.45
CA LEU A 55 16.22 13.34 13.04
C LEU A 55 14.75 13.06 12.72
N THR A 56 14.08 12.30 13.59
CA THR A 56 12.65 11.98 13.44
C THR A 56 11.80 13.24 13.51
N LYS A 57 12.03 14.09 14.52
CA LYS A 57 11.38 15.38 14.70
C LYS A 57 11.59 16.29 13.50
N SER A 58 12.82 16.42 13.00
CA SER A 58 13.14 17.21 11.81
C SER A 58 12.35 16.71 10.59
N THR A 59 12.25 15.40 10.41
CA THR A 59 11.50 14.79 9.32
C THR A 59 10.01 15.10 9.42
N TYR A 60 9.41 14.96 10.61
CA TYR A 60 7.98 15.21 10.82
C TYR A 60 7.61 16.68 10.66
N ILE A 61 8.49 17.61 11.05
CA ILE A 61 8.27 19.06 10.88
C ILE A 61 8.31 19.44 9.40
N SER A 62 9.28 18.91 8.64
CA SER A 62 9.46 19.21 7.22
C SER A 62 8.43 18.49 6.35
N HIS A 63 8.03 17.28 6.73
CA HIS A 63 7.13 16.42 5.96
C HIS A 63 6.04 15.81 6.84
N PRO A 64 5.07 16.62 7.32
CA PRO A 64 4.06 16.18 8.30
C PRO A 64 3.16 15.03 7.82
N TYR A 65 2.98 14.88 6.51
CA TYR A 65 2.22 13.75 5.93
C TYR A 65 2.79 12.38 6.36
N TYR A 66 4.11 12.21 6.40
CA TYR A 66 4.71 10.92 6.80
C TYR A 66 4.58 10.62 8.29
N ALA A 67 4.11 11.57 9.09
CA ALA A 67 3.90 11.42 10.52
C ALA A 67 2.43 11.13 10.89
N ILE A 68 1.49 11.13 9.93
CA ILE A 68 0.04 11.11 10.24
C ILE A 68 -0.42 9.88 11.04
N ASN A 69 0.29 8.75 10.91
CA ASN A 69 0.03 7.51 11.65
C ASN A 69 1.18 7.15 12.61
N SER A 70 2.09 8.09 12.89
CA SER A 70 3.18 7.84 13.83
C SER A 70 2.66 7.76 15.26
N LEU A 71 3.07 6.71 15.97
CA LEU A 71 2.72 6.47 17.38
C LEU A 71 3.46 7.42 18.34
N ILE A 72 4.59 7.99 17.92
CA ILE A 72 5.47 8.83 18.75
C ILE A 72 5.36 10.32 18.39
N ALA A 73 4.62 10.68 17.34
CA ALA A 73 4.57 12.06 16.86
C ALA A 73 4.06 13.05 17.93
N LYS A 74 3.14 12.63 18.78
CA LYS A 74 2.60 13.47 19.87
C LYS A 74 3.64 13.74 20.96
N ASP A 75 4.56 12.80 21.18
CA ASP A 75 5.53 12.86 22.27
C ASP A 75 6.76 13.69 21.88
N ILE A 76 7.15 13.65 20.60
CA ILE A 76 8.36 14.34 20.12
C ILE A 76 8.11 15.77 19.61
N LEU A 77 6.88 16.08 19.20
CA LEU A 77 6.50 17.37 18.60
C LEU A 77 5.89 18.31 19.64
N SER A 78 6.08 19.63 19.45
CA SER A 78 5.27 20.60 20.19
C SER A 78 3.79 20.48 19.81
N PRO A 79 2.85 20.97 20.64
CA PRO A 79 1.42 20.97 20.30
C PRO A 79 1.14 21.58 18.91
N GLU A 80 1.77 22.70 18.57
CA GLU A 80 1.59 23.39 17.29
C GLU A 80 2.12 22.57 16.11
N GLN A 81 3.27 21.91 16.30
CA GLN A 81 3.88 21.03 15.30
C GLN A 81 3.01 19.78 15.09
N TYR A 82 2.51 19.18 16.17
CA TYR A 82 1.61 18.02 16.09
C TYR A 82 0.28 18.37 15.40
N GLN A 83 -0.26 19.58 15.62
CA GLN A 83 -1.42 20.06 14.88
C GLN A 83 -1.19 20.13 13.37
N ARG A 84 0.04 20.44 12.92
CA ARG A 84 0.38 20.39 11.48
C ARG A 84 0.34 18.97 10.93
N VAL A 85 0.75 17.98 11.72
CA VAL A 85 0.63 16.55 11.36
C VAL A 85 -0.84 16.16 11.22
N LEU A 86 -1.68 16.51 12.20
CA LEU A 86 -3.12 16.21 12.14
C LEU A 86 -3.78 16.83 10.89
N LYS A 87 -3.42 18.07 10.55
CA LYS A 87 -3.91 18.78 9.35
C LYS A 87 -3.39 18.20 8.03
N ALA A 88 -2.29 17.45 8.05
CA ALA A 88 -1.72 16.83 6.86
C ALA A 88 -2.42 15.52 6.45
N ARG A 89 -3.29 14.98 7.32
CA ARG A 89 -4.09 13.78 7.01
C ARG A 89 -5.05 14.10 5.86
N PRO A 90 -5.05 13.33 4.76
CA PRO A 90 -6.05 13.48 3.71
C PRO A 90 -7.44 13.24 4.30
N VAL A 91 -8.35 14.20 4.13
CA VAL A 91 -9.77 14.05 4.49
C VAL A 91 -10.59 14.38 3.25
N LYS A 92 -11.44 13.44 2.83
CA LYS A 92 -12.31 13.59 1.66
C LYS A 92 -13.76 13.34 2.07
N SER A 93 -14.68 14.15 1.57
CA SER A 93 -16.11 14.12 1.95
C SER A 93 -17.01 13.33 1.00
N LYS A 94 -16.50 12.89 -0.15
CA LYS A 94 -17.31 12.11 -1.11
C LYS A 94 -17.33 10.63 -0.72
N THR A 95 -18.48 9.99 -0.91
CA THR A 95 -18.57 8.53 -0.92
C THR A 95 -18.08 7.99 -2.26
N VAL A 96 -17.08 7.10 -2.25
CA VAL A 96 -16.41 6.59 -3.45
C VAL A 96 -16.03 5.12 -3.30
N LEU A 97 -16.42 4.30 -4.27
CA LEU A 97 -15.88 2.96 -4.47
C LEU A 97 -14.63 3.07 -5.34
N PHE A 98 -13.51 2.61 -4.83
CA PHE A 98 -12.26 2.53 -5.57
C PHE A 98 -12.03 1.10 -6.07
N THR A 99 -11.28 0.98 -7.16
CA THR A 99 -10.57 -0.26 -7.48
C THR A 99 -9.09 0.03 -7.57
N ILE A 100 -8.23 -0.80 -6.99
CA ILE A 100 -6.77 -0.63 -7.06
C ILE A 100 -6.05 -1.95 -7.38
N GLY A 101 -5.09 -1.91 -8.30
CA GLY A 101 -4.22 -3.04 -8.67
C GLY A 101 -2.81 -2.82 -8.14
N TYR A 102 -2.10 -3.89 -7.78
CA TYR A 102 -0.76 -3.78 -7.20
C TYR A 102 0.38 -4.28 -8.10
N GLU A 103 0.06 -4.77 -9.30
CA GLU A 103 1.06 -5.07 -10.32
C GLU A 103 1.91 -3.84 -10.63
N GLY A 104 3.23 -4.04 -10.78
CA GLY A 104 4.16 -2.95 -11.13
C GLY A 104 4.52 -1.94 -10.03
N ILE A 105 3.83 -1.91 -8.88
CA ILE A 105 4.08 -0.89 -7.81
C ILE A 105 4.52 -1.50 -6.47
N THR A 106 5.26 -0.79 -5.63
CA THR A 106 5.69 -1.34 -4.32
C THR A 106 4.54 -1.32 -3.30
N LEU A 107 4.72 -1.99 -2.15
CA LEU A 107 3.75 -1.91 -1.06
C LEU A 107 3.60 -0.47 -0.56
N GLU A 108 4.70 0.27 -0.44
CA GLU A 108 4.71 1.66 0.03
C GLU A 108 3.95 2.59 -0.92
N GLU A 109 4.18 2.47 -2.23
CA GLU A 109 3.43 3.22 -3.25
C GLU A 109 1.94 2.87 -3.19
N TYR A 110 1.61 1.58 -3.08
CA TYR A 110 0.24 1.10 -2.99
C TYR A 110 -0.51 1.66 -1.76
N LEU A 111 0.11 1.60 -0.58
CA LEU A 111 -0.48 2.13 0.66
C LEU A 111 -0.62 3.66 0.60
N ASN A 112 0.34 4.37 0.01
CA ASN A 112 0.24 5.81 -0.18
C ASN A 112 -0.94 6.18 -1.09
N ARG A 113 -1.21 5.43 -2.16
CA ARG A 113 -2.39 5.66 -3.00
C ARG A 113 -3.69 5.53 -2.22
N LEU A 114 -3.78 4.55 -1.31
CA LEU A 114 -4.94 4.37 -0.44
C LEU A 114 -5.10 5.55 0.53
N LEU A 115 -4.00 5.98 1.18
CA LEU A 115 -4.01 7.11 2.13
C LEU A 115 -4.39 8.43 1.46
N LEU A 116 -3.80 8.75 0.30
CA LEU A 116 -4.09 9.98 -0.45
C LEU A 116 -5.56 10.03 -0.92
N ASN A 117 -6.16 8.87 -1.18
CA ASN A 117 -7.57 8.74 -1.52
C ASN A 117 -8.47 8.58 -0.29
N ASP A 118 -7.92 8.64 0.92
CA ASP A 118 -8.66 8.56 2.18
C ASP A 118 -9.50 7.28 2.28
N VAL A 119 -8.96 6.15 1.80
CA VAL A 119 -9.62 4.85 1.86
C VAL A 119 -9.68 4.36 3.30
N ARG A 120 -10.86 3.91 3.74
CA ARG A 120 -11.13 3.39 5.09
C ARG A 120 -11.07 1.87 5.17
N ILE A 121 -11.54 1.20 4.11
CA ILE A 121 -11.56 -0.27 4.02
C ILE A 121 -10.96 -0.73 2.71
N LEU A 122 -10.02 -1.66 2.79
CA LEU A 122 -9.52 -2.42 1.65
C LEU A 122 -10.23 -3.78 1.60
N CYS A 123 -11.08 -3.97 0.59
CA CYS A 123 -11.75 -5.23 0.29
C CYS A 123 -10.88 -6.03 -0.70
N ASP A 124 -10.23 -7.08 -0.20
CA ASP A 124 -9.53 -8.04 -1.04
C ASP A 124 -10.52 -8.98 -1.71
N VAL A 125 -10.67 -8.83 -3.03
CA VAL A 125 -11.60 -9.62 -3.84
C VAL A 125 -10.89 -10.75 -4.60
N ARG A 126 -9.64 -11.06 -4.23
CA ARG A 126 -8.94 -12.25 -4.72
C ARG A 126 -9.58 -13.48 -4.11
N ASN A 127 -9.83 -14.51 -4.93
CA ASN A 127 -10.29 -15.79 -4.41
C ASN A 127 -9.22 -16.39 -3.48
N ASN A 128 -7.98 -16.49 -3.98
CA ASN A 128 -6.82 -16.90 -3.21
C ASN A 128 -5.82 -15.74 -3.05
N PRO A 129 -5.69 -15.12 -1.86
CA PRO A 129 -4.87 -13.94 -1.63
C PRO A 129 -3.38 -14.27 -1.38
N ILE A 130 -2.83 -15.20 -2.16
CA ILE A 130 -1.41 -15.54 -2.17
C ILE A 130 -0.71 -14.68 -3.23
N SER A 131 0.42 -14.10 -2.87
CA SER A 131 1.24 -13.34 -3.81
C SER A 131 2.72 -13.51 -3.51
N MET A 132 3.51 -13.69 -4.57
CA MET A 132 4.98 -13.69 -4.51
C MET A 132 5.55 -12.27 -4.41
N LYS A 133 4.72 -11.25 -4.65
CA LYS A 133 5.13 -9.86 -4.52
C LYS A 133 5.19 -9.50 -3.03
N PHE A 134 6.36 -9.03 -2.61
CA PHE A 134 6.62 -8.68 -1.21
C PHE A 134 5.53 -7.74 -0.66
N GLY A 135 4.99 -8.07 0.52
CA GLY A 135 3.95 -7.28 1.17
C GLY A 135 2.50 -7.57 0.74
N PHE A 136 2.25 -8.35 -0.32
CA PHE A 136 0.89 -8.54 -0.88
C PHE A 136 0.26 -9.91 -0.58
N SER A 137 0.91 -10.76 0.21
CA SER A 137 0.22 -11.91 0.81
C SER A 137 -0.80 -11.42 1.85
N LYS A 138 -1.91 -12.15 2.03
CA LYS A 138 -3.01 -11.78 2.94
C LYS A 138 -2.55 -11.16 4.26
N ASN A 139 -1.81 -11.92 5.07
CA ASN A 139 -1.43 -11.47 6.42
C ASN A 139 -0.49 -10.26 6.39
N GLN A 140 0.42 -10.18 5.41
CA GLN A 140 1.32 -9.03 5.28
C GLN A 140 0.55 -7.78 4.88
N LEU A 141 -0.37 -7.90 3.92
CA LEU A 141 -1.18 -6.77 3.45
C LEU A 141 -2.14 -6.29 4.53
N GLU A 142 -2.79 -7.21 5.25
CA GLU A 142 -3.67 -6.91 6.39
C GLU A 142 -2.93 -6.15 7.50
N ASN A 143 -1.73 -6.62 7.88
CA ASN A 143 -0.90 -5.95 8.88
C ASN A 143 -0.45 -4.56 8.40
N ALA A 144 -0.08 -4.44 7.13
CA ALA A 144 0.36 -3.19 6.54
C ALA A 144 -0.77 -2.16 6.41
N CYS A 145 -2.00 -2.59 6.12
CA CYS A 145 -3.18 -1.72 6.13
C CYS A 145 -3.55 -1.29 7.56
N SER A 146 -3.54 -2.22 8.51
CA SER A 146 -3.90 -1.95 9.90
C SER A 146 -2.93 -0.96 10.55
N SER A 147 -1.63 -1.04 10.26
CA SER A 147 -0.61 -0.11 10.79
C SER A 147 -0.78 1.35 10.32
N ILE A 148 -1.53 1.57 9.24
CA ILE A 148 -1.84 2.91 8.73
C ILE A 148 -3.33 3.30 8.92
N GLY A 149 -4.08 2.51 9.69
CA GLY A 149 -5.48 2.77 10.02
C GLY A 149 -6.48 2.45 8.91
N ILE A 150 -6.15 1.51 8.02
CA ILE A 150 -7.06 1.00 6.98
C ILE A 150 -7.51 -0.41 7.38
N ASN A 151 -8.82 -0.62 7.47
CA ASN A 151 -9.36 -1.94 7.75
C ASN A 151 -9.20 -2.84 6.52
N TYR A 152 -8.88 -4.10 6.75
CA TYR A 152 -8.75 -5.10 5.70
C TYR A 152 -9.88 -6.12 5.80
N LEU A 153 -10.48 -6.47 4.65
CA LEU A 153 -11.54 -7.46 4.58
C LEU A 153 -11.34 -8.36 3.35
N HIS A 154 -11.34 -9.67 3.54
CA HIS A 154 -11.20 -10.63 2.46
C HIS A 154 -12.56 -11.20 2.03
N LEU A 155 -12.89 -11.05 0.75
CA LEU A 155 -14.15 -11.48 0.12
C LEU A 155 -13.85 -12.47 -1.04
N PRO A 156 -13.42 -13.70 -0.73
CA PRO A 156 -13.03 -14.68 -1.77
C PRO A 156 -14.19 -15.11 -2.67
N GLN A 157 -15.44 -14.99 -2.20
CA GLN A 157 -16.64 -15.42 -2.91
C GLN A 157 -16.82 -14.69 -4.24
N VAL A 158 -16.42 -13.42 -4.31
CA VAL A 158 -16.50 -12.61 -5.54
C VAL A 158 -15.25 -12.73 -6.42
N GLY A 159 -14.26 -13.54 -6.03
CA GLY A 159 -13.05 -13.73 -6.82
C GLY A 159 -13.18 -14.81 -7.88
N ILE A 160 -12.44 -14.66 -8.99
CA ILE A 160 -12.25 -15.74 -9.97
C ILE A 160 -11.25 -16.76 -9.41
N GLN A 161 -11.59 -18.04 -9.48
CA GLN A 161 -10.77 -19.18 -9.08
C GLN A 161 -9.46 -19.25 -9.89
N SER A 162 -8.44 -19.88 -9.34
CA SER A 162 -7.10 -19.83 -9.96
C SER A 162 -7.04 -20.67 -11.25
N GLU A 163 -7.85 -21.72 -11.31
CA GLU A 163 -7.97 -22.65 -12.44
C GLU A 163 -8.56 -21.96 -13.67
N ASP A 164 -9.51 -21.05 -13.49
CA ASP A 164 -10.16 -20.31 -14.57
C ASP A 164 -9.26 -19.20 -15.17
N ARG A 165 -8.16 -18.87 -14.50
CA ARG A 165 -7.19 -17.85 -14.95
C ARG A 165 -6.04 -18.41 -15.77
N GLN A 166 -6.05 -19.72 -16.06
CA GLN A 166 -4.99 -20.36 -16.84
C GLN A 166 -5.08 -19.92 -18.32
N ASP A 167 -3.91 -19.78 -18.96
CA ASP A 167 -3.77 -19.52 -20.40
C ASP A 167 -4.32 -18.20 -20.97
N LEU A 168 -4.45 -17.15 -20.16
CA LEU A 168 -4.82 -15.81 -20.65
C LEU A 168 -3.66 -15.15 -21.42
N LYS A 169 -3.74 -15.11 -22.76
CA LYS A 169 -2.67 -14.63 -23.65
C LYS A 169 -3.00 -13.29 -24.30
N ASN A 170 -4.28 -13.06 -24.62
CA ASN A 170 -4.74 -11.88 -25.33
C ASN A 170 -6.06 -11.35 -24.73
N GLN A 171 -6.48 -10.15 -25.15
CA GLN A 171 -7.67 -9.51 -24.59
C GLN A 171 -8.97 -10.32 -24.79
N ALA A 172 -9.09 -11.09 -25.88
CA ALA A 172 -10.28 -11.91 -26.13
C ALA A 172 -10.42 -13.05 -25.09
N ASP A 173 -9.30 -13.58 -24.59
CA ASP A 173 -9.31 -14.58 -23.51
C ASP A 173 -9.87 -13.96 -22.21
N TYR A 174 -9.45 -12.73 -21.87
CA TYR A 174 -10.00 -11.98 -20.73
C TYR A 174 -11.49 -11.66 -20.92
N ASP A 175 -11.90 -11.26 -22.12
CA ASP A 175 -13.29 -10.92 -22.41
C ASP A 175 -14.20 -12.16 -22.24
N GLN A 176 -13.73 -13.32 -22.71
CA GLN A 176 -14.43 -14.60 -22.53
C GLN A 176 -14.49 -15.01 -21.04
N LEU A 177 -13.38 -14.87 -20.31
CA LEU A 177 -13.35 -15.12 -18.86
C LEU A 177 -14.36 -14.22 -18.13
N PHE A 178 -14.40 -12.92 -18.46
CA PHE A 178 -15.33 -11.99 -17.82
C PHE A 178 -16.78 -12.19 -18.25
N LYS A 179 -17.03 -12.76 -19.43
CA LYS A 179 -18.37 -13.22 -19.79
C LYS A 179 -18.82 -14.35 -18.85
N VAL A 180 -18.01 -15.39 -18.70
CA VAL A 180 -18.32 -16.52 -17.80
C VAL A 180 -18.48 -16.04 -16.36
N TYR A 181 -17.60 -15.14 -15.89
CA TYR A 181 -17.68 -14.56 -14.54
C TYR A 181 -19.00 -13.81 -14.28
N ARG A 182 -19.51 -13.06 -15.29
CA ARG A 182 -20.81 -12.37 -15.20
C ARG A 182 -22.00 -13.32 -15.18
N GLU A 183 -21.92 -14.41 -15.93
CA GLU A 183 -22.98 -15.41 -16.06
C GLU A 183 -23.00 -16.40 -14.89
N THR A 184 -21.88 -16.53 -14.16
CA THR A 184 -21.74 -17.48 -13.04
C THR A 184 -21.52 -16.76 -11.71
N THR A 185 -20.28 -16.41 -11.37
CA THR A 185 -19.89 -15.87 -10.06
C THR A 185 -20.71 -14.66 -9.65
N LEU A 186 -20.92 -13.69 -10.54
CA LEU A 186 -21.67 -12.47 -10.20
C LEU A 186 -23.15 -12.75 -9.93
N GLN A 187 -23.78 -13.69 -10.65
CA GLN A 187 -25.18 -14.07 -10.35
C GLN A 187 -25.30 -14.70 -8.97
N ASN A 188 -24.33 -15.55 -8.61
CA ASN A 188 -24.34 -16.32 -7.37
C ASN A 188 -23.85 -15.53 -6.14
N THR A 189 -23.35 -14.30 -6.32
CA THR A 189 -22.72 -13.50 -5.25
C THR A 189 -23.41 -12.15 -5.04
N THR A 190 -24.67 -12.03 -5.44
CA THR A 190 -25.47 -10.80 -5.27
C THR A 190 -25.48 -10.30 -3.82
N GLU A 191 -25.55 -11.20 -2.83
CA GLU A 191 -25.51 -10.81 -1.41
C GLU A 191 -24.14 -10.25 -0.99
N ASN A 192 -23.04 -10.77 -1.54
CA ASN A 192 -21.71 -10.19 -1.32
C ASN A 192 -21.58 -8.80 -1.97
N GLN A 193 -22.19 -8.59 -3.12
CA GLN A 193 -22.21 -7.27 -3.78
C GLN A 193 -23.00 -6.25 -2.96
N LYS A 194 -24.16 -6.64 -2.42
CA LYS A 194 -24.94 -5.81 -1.48
C LYS A 194 -24.18 -5.52 -0.19
N PHE A 195 -23.43 -6.50 0.32
CA PHE A 195 -22.57 -6.29 1.48
C PHE A 195 -21.43 -5.29 1.19
N ILE A 196 -20.82 -5.34 0.00
CA ILE A 196 -19.83 -4.32 -0.41
C ILE A 196 -20.50 -2.93 -0.48
N LEU A 197 -21.72 -2.85 -1.01
CA LEU A 197 -22.47 -1.59 -1.04
C LEU A 197 -22.78 -1.08 0.38
N SER A 198 -23.16 -1.93 1.32
CA SER A 198 -23.42 -1.51 2.71
C SER A 198 -22.14 -1.04 3.41
N LEU A 199 -20.99 -1.68 3.15
CA LEU A 199 -19.69 -1.19 3.62
C LEU A 199 -19.36 0.20 3.05
N LEU A 200 -19.64 0.42 1.77
CA LEU A 200 -19.46 1.73 1.13
C LEU A 200 -20.37 2.79 1.76
N GLN A 201 -21.62 2.45 2.04
CA GLN A 201 -22.58 3.33 2.70
C GLN A 201 -22.15 3.69 4.12
N GLN A 202 -21.60 2.73 4.86
CA GLN A 202 -21.18 2.91 6.25
C GLN A 202 -19.84 3.64 6.39
N HIS A 203 -18.87 3.37 5.51
CA HIS A 203 -17.50 3.84 5.64
C HIS A 203 -17.08 4.89 4.60
N GLU A 204 -17.99 5.23 3.70
CA GLU A 204 -17.90 6.23 2.63
C GLU A 204 -16.84 5.93 1.56
N ARG A 205 -15.67 5.39 1.91
CA ARG A 205 -14.53 5.26 1.00
C ARG A 205 -13.89 3.90 1.17
N ILE A 206 -14.17 2.99 0.24
CA ILE A 206 -13.62 1.63 0.25
C ILE A 206 -12.93 1.32 -1.08
N ALA A 207 -11.98 0.40 -1.10
CA ALA A 207 -11.27 0.00 -2.30
C ALA A 207 -11.35 -1.52 -2.52
N LEU A 208 -11.64 -1.94 -3.75
CA LEU A 208 -11.55 -3.33 -4.19
C LEU A 208 -10.14 -3.60 -4.72
N THR A 209 -9.47 -4.63 -4.19
CA THR A 209 -8.10 -4.96 -4.59
C THR A 209 -7.96 -6.32 -5.26
N CYS A 210 -7.07 -6.37 -6.25
CA CYS A 210 -6.60 -7.56 -6.96
C CYS A 210 -5.20 -7.27 -7.52
N PHE A 211 -4.61 -8.23 -8.21
CA PHE A 211 -3.26 -8.14 -8.77
C PHE A 211 -3.14 -7.12 -9.91
N GLU A 212 -3.88 -7.32 -11.00
CA GLU A 212 -3.62 -6.72 -12.31
C GLU A 212 -3.71 -5.19 -12.26
N ALA A 213 -2.74 -4.48 -12.84
CA ALA A 213 -2.79 -3.01 -12.87
C ALA A 213 -3.86 -2.51 -13.85
N ASN A 214 -3.98 -3.19 -15.00
CA ASN A 214 -4.95 -2.84 -16.02
C ASN A 214 -6.37 -3.26 -15.62
N ILE A 215 -7.25 -2.28 -15.41
CA ILE A 215 -8.64 -2.51 -15.03
C ILE A 215 -9.43 -3.29 -16.08
N CYS A 216 -9.08 -3.19 -17.37
CA CYS A 216 -9.73 -3.94 -18.45
C CYS A 216 -9.31 -5.42 -18.50
N GLN A 217 -8.30 -5.81 -17.72
CA GLN A 217 -7.81 -7.18 -17.59
C GLN A 217 -8.03 -7.72 -16.17
N CYS A 218 -8.89 -7.08 -15.39
CA CYS A 218 -9.16 -7.46 -14.01
C CYS A 218 -10.66 -7.67 -13.76
N HIS A 219 -10.99 -8.70 -12.98
CA HIS A 219 -12.36 -9.00 -12.56
C HIS A 219 -12.97 -7.91 -11.66
N ARG A 220 -12.14 -7.02 -11.11
CA ARG A 220 -12.60 -5.85 -10.36
C ARG A 220 -13.52 -4.94 -11.18
N LYS A 221 -13.32 -4.86 -12.50
CA LYS A 221 -14.19 -4.06 -13.38
C LYS A 221 -15.62 -4.59 -13.44
N PRO A 222 -15.88 -5.84 -13.89
CA PRO A 222 -17.24 -6.37 -13.92
C PRO A 222 -17.88 -6.44 -12.53
N LEU A 223 -17.10 -6.69 -11.47
CA LEU A 223 -17.61 -6.63 -10.09
C LEU A 223 -18.08 -5.23 -9.69
N ALA A 224 -17.25 -4.20 -9.92
CA ALA A 224 -17.62 -2.82 -9.63
C ALA A 224 -18.83 -2.35 -10.45
N GLU A 225 -18.87 -2.71 -11.74
CA GLU A 225 -20.02 -2.43 -12.62
C GLU A 225 -21.31 -3.10 -12.14
N ALA A 226 -21.23 -4.32 -11.57
CA ALA A 226 -22.38 -5.00 -11.00
C ALA A 226 -22.89 -4.29 -9.73
N ILE A 227 -21.98 -3.85 -8.85
CA ILE A 227 -22.33 -3.09 -7.64
C ILE A 227 -22.99 -1.75 -7.98
N VAL A 228 -22.50 -1.04 -9.01
CA VAL A 228 -23.09 0.23 -9.49
C VAL A 228 -24.54 0.06 -9.95
N LYS A 229 -24.94 -1.14 -10.39
CA LYS A 229 -26.29 -1.45 -10.86
C LYS A 229 -27.25 -1.86 -9.75
N LEU A 230 -26.78 -2.01 -8.50
CA LEU A 230 -27.63 -2.34 -7.37
C LEU A 230 -28.56 -1.16 -7.01
N ASP A 231 -29.76 -1.50 -6.53
CA ASP A 231 -30.66 -0.53 -5.94
C ASP A 231 -30.00 0.19 -4.76
N GLY A 232 -30.14 1.52 -4.71
CA GLY A 232 -29.52 2.36 -3.67
C GLY A 232 -28.10 2.83 -3.99
N TRP A 233 -27.57 2.54 -5.19
CA TRP A 233 -26.33 3.19 -5.66
C TRP A 233 -26.54 4.68 -5.95
N ALA A 234 -25.69 5.53 -5.37
CA ALA A 234 -25.68 6.98 -5.61
C ALA A 234 -24.27 7.60 -5.55
N TYR A 235 -23.23 6.79 -5.74
CA TYR A 235 -21.85 7.14 -5.37
C TYR A 235 -20.90 7.17 -6.57
N ASP A 236 -19.69 7.71 -6.37
CA ASP A 236 -18.66 7.71 -7.40
C ASP A 236 -17.98 6.33 -7.48
N LEU A 237 -17.68 5.86 -8.70
CA LEU A 237 -16.75 4.75 -8.96
C LEU A 237 -15.45 5.32 -9.54
N ARG A 238 -14.28 4.92 -9.01
CA ARG A 238 -12.97 5.35 -9.51
C ARG A 238 -11.97 4.19 -9.58
N HIS A 239 -11.15 4.18 -10.63
CA HIS A 239 -10.09 3.20 -10.83
C HIS A 239 -8.73 3.88 -10.60
N LEU A 240 -7.95 3.38 -9.62
CA LEU A 240 -6.64 3.90 -9.19
C LEU A 240 -5.46 3.17 -9.83
#